data_AF-A0A8E6L7K6-F1
#
_entry.id   AF-A0A8E6L7K6-F1
#
_cell.length_a   1.000
_cell.length_b   1.000
_cell.length_c   1.000
_cell.angle_alpha   90.00
_cell.angle_beta   90.00
_cell.angle_gamma   90.00
#
_symmetry.space_group_name_H-M   'P 1'
#
loop_
_entity.id
_entity.type
_entity.pdbx_description
1 polymer ?
#
loop_
_entity_poly.entity_id
_entity_poly.type
_entity_poly.pdbx_seq_one_letter_code
_entity_poly.pdbx_strand_id
1 'polypeptide(L)' 'MLRESGLLLDRKQGKWVHYRLSPHIPSWAALVIEQAWLSQQDDVQAIARKLASANCSGSGKAVCI' A
#
# COMPACT_ATOMS: atom_id res chain seq x y z
N MET A 1 15.55 -6.43 2.61
CA MET A 1 15.84 -5.88 1.27
C MET A 1 15.37 -4.42 1.08
N LEU A 2 14.07 -4.07 1.20
CA LEU A 2 13.60 -2.68 0.97
C LEU A 2 13.88 -1.67 2.12
N ARG A 3 13.95 -2.17 3.36
CA ARG A 3 14.36 -1.37 4.53
C ARG A 3 15.85 -1.02 4.48
N GLU A 4 16.66 -2.01 4.15
CA GLU A 4 18.13 -1.88 4.13
C GLU A 4 18.61 -0.97 2.99
N SER A 5 17.85 -0.86 1.91
CA SER A 5 18.15 0.03 0.78
C SER A 5 17.79 1.50 1.05
N GLY A 6 17.30 1.86 2.24
CA GLY A 6 16.98 3.24 2.62
C GLY A 6 15.77 3.84 1.90
N LEU A 7 15.02 3.05 1.14
CA LEU A 7 13.86 3.50 0.37
C LEU A 7 12.63 3.74 1.26
N LEU A 8 12.57 3.03 2.38
CA LEU A 8 11.46 3.11 3.33
C LEU A 8 11.96 3.65 4.66
N LEU A 9 11.22 4.61 5.21
CA LEU A 9 11.34 5.00 6.60
C LEU A 9 10.31 4.23 7.40
N ASP A 10 10.70 3.86 8.61
CA ASP A 10 9.81 3.18 9.53
C ASP A 10 9.56 3.97 10.80
N ARG A 11 8.35 3.81 11.32
CA ARG A 11 7.95 4.34 12.62
C ARG A 11 7.23 3.27 13.40
N LYS A 12 7.77 2.91 14.56
CA LYS A 12 7.10 2.03 15.52
C LYS A 12 6.07 2.83 16.31
N GLN A 13 4.83 2.35 16.34
CA GLN A 13 3.75 2.85 17.19
C GLN A 13 3.13 1.66 17.93
N GLY A 14 3.50 1.52 19.21
CA GLY A 14 3.09 0.37 20.02
C GLY A 14 3.57 -0.95 19.39
N LYS A 15 2.63 -1.84 19.09
CA LYS A 15 2.88 -3.14 18.45
C LYS A 15 3.00 -3.08 16.92
N TRP A 16 2.79 -1.91 16.32
CA TRP A 16 2.72 -1.75 14.86
C TRP A 16 3.92 -0.99 14.30
N VAL A 17 4.31 -1.34 13.09
CA VAL A 17 5.36 -0.66 12.32
C VAL A 17 4.72 -0.03 11.10
N HIS A 18 4.77 1.30 11.03
CA HIS A 18 4.30 2.06 9.89
C HIS A 18 5.45 2.31 8.92
N TYR A 19 5.22 1.99 7.65
CA TYR A 19 6.17 2.23 6.57
C TYR A 19 5.74 3.45 5.76
N ARG A 20 6.70 4.29 5.39
CA ARG A 20 6.51 5.38 4.43
C ARG A 20 7.69 5.40 3.47
N LEU A 21 7.48 5.91 2.26
CA LEU A 21 8.58 6.21 1.36
C LEU A 21 9.48 7.29 1.97
N SER A 22 10.79 7.11 1.82
CA SER A 22 11.77 8.11 2.21
C SER A 22 11.66 9.33 1.29
N PRO A 23 11.72 10.57 1.81
CA PRO A 23 11.77 11.75 0.95
C PRO A 23 13.08 11.82 0.14
N HIS A 24 14.08 11.02 0.52
CA HIS A 24 15.37 10.90 -0.17
C HIS A 24 15.45 9.65 -1.06
N ILE A 25 14.33 9.11 -1.54
CA ILE A 25 14.40 8.01 -2.51
C ILE A 25 15.13 8.46 -3.78
N PRO A 26 15.94 7.59 -4.40
CA PRO A 26 16.54 7.88 -5.69
C PRO A 26 15.45 7.99 -6.77
N SER A 27 15.66 8.91 -7.71
CA SER A 27 14.70 9.25 -8.77
C SER A 27 14.23 8.04 -9.58
N TRP A 28 15.13 7.11 -9.89
CA TRP A 28 14.78 5.89 -10.63
C TRP A 28 13.72 5.04 -9.89
N ALA A 29 13.76 4.98 -8.56
CA ALA A 29 12.81 4.20 -7.79
C ALA A 29 11.43 4.87 -7.76
N ALA A 30 11.40 6.20 -7.64
CA ALA A 30 10.18 6.99 -7.75
C ALA A 30 9.51 6.78 -9.11
N LEU A 31 10.29 6.85 -10.19
CA LEU A 31 9.83 6.64 -11.55
C LEU A 31 9.24 5.25 -11.76
N VAL A 32 9.88 4.20 -11.25
CA VAL A 32 9.34 2.83 -11.37
C VAL A 32 7.97 2.71 -10.68
N ILE A 33 7.81 3.30 -9.49
CA ILE A 33 6.54 3.30 -8.76
C ILE A 33 5.46 4.05 -9.55
N GLU A 34 5.81 5.22 -10.09
CA GLU A 34 4.89 6.04 -10.88
C GLU A 34 4.47 5.33 -12.17
N GLN A 35 5.41 4.73 -12.91
CA GLN A 35 5.11 4.00 -14.14
C GLN A 35 4.25 2.75 -13.87
N ALA A 36 4.52 2.03 -12.78
CA ALA A 36 3.69 0.90 -12.38
C ALA A 36 2.25 1.35 -12.05
N TRP A 37 2.10 2.50 -11.39
CA TRP A 37 0.78 3.09 -11.15
C TRP A 37 0.06 3.46 -12.44
N LEU A 38 0.72 4.21 -13.33
CA LEU A 38 0.13 4.65 -14.60
C LEU A 38 -0.29 3.48 -15.48
N SER A 39 0.50 2.40 -15.50
CA SER A 39 0.20 1.21 -16.31
C SER A 39 -0.98 0.39 -15.80
N GLN A 40 -1.26 0.41 -14.49
CA GLN A 40 -2.21 -0.49 -13.85
C GLN A 40 -3.40 0.23 -13.20
N GLN A 41 -3.52 1.54 -13.43
CA GLN A 41 -4.46 2.40 -12.73
C GLN A 41 -5.91 1.90 -12.84
N ASP A 42 -6.36 1.51 -14.03
CA ASP A 42 -7.72 1.02 -14.25
C ASP A 42 -8.02 -0.26 -13.48
N ASP A 43 -7.09 -1.22 -13.47
CA ASP A 43 -7.26 -2.48 -12.73
C ASP A 43 -7.24 -2.25 -11.23
N VAL A 44 -6.34 -1.39 -10.74
CA VAL A 44 -6.30 -1.03 -9.31
C VAL A 44 -7.61 -0.35 -8.91
N GLN A 45 -8.15 0.54 -9.74
CA GLN A 45 -9.45 1.16 -9.49
C GLN A 45 -10.59 0.13 -9.50
N ALA A 46 -10.59 -0.82 -10.44
CA ALA A 46 -11.59 -1.88 -10.50
C ALA A 46 -11.56 -2.76 -9.24
N ILE A 47 -10.35 -3.13 -8.78
CA ILE A 47 -10.15 -3.88 -7.53
C ILE A 47 -10.63 -3.06 -6.33
N ALA A 48 -10.25 -1.77 -6.24
CA ALA A 48 -10.66 -0.90 -5.15
C ALA A 48 -12.19 -0.76 -5.05
N ARG A 49 -12.88 -0.61 -6.20
CA ARG A 49 -14.36 -0.57 -6.25
C ARG A 49 -14.98 -1.89 -5.76
N LYS A 50 -14.44 -3.03 -6.20
CA LYS A 50 -14.90 -4.36 -5.74
C LYS A 50 -14.73 -4.54 -4.23
N LEU A 51 -13.59 -4.13 -3.69
CA LEU A 51 -13.32 -4.19 -2.24
C LEU A 51 -14.26 -3.26 -1.46
N ALA A 52 -14.51 -2.05 -1.97
CA ALA A 52 -15.47 -1.12 -1.37
C ALA A 52 -16.89 -1.71 -1.34
N SER A 53 -17.35 -2.32 -2.44
CA SER A 53 -18.67 -2.96 -2.47
C SER A 53 -18.76 -4.20 -1.58
N ALA A 54 -17.68 -4.98 -1.47
CA ALA A 54 -17.63 -6.14 -0.59
C ALA A 54 -17.74 -5.73 0.88
N ASN A 55 -17.10 -4.63 1.27
CA ASN A 55 -17.20 -4.07 2.63
C ASN A 55 -18.58 -3.49 2.94
N CYS A 56 -19.39 -3.13 1.93
CA CYS A 56 -20.76 -2.65 2.12
C CYS A 56 -21.82 -3.77 2.15
N SER A 57 -21.48 -5.00 1.72
CA SER A 57 -22.47 -6.07 1.45
C SER A 57 -22.59 -7.16 2.53
N GLY A 58 -21.88 -7.08 3.65
CA GLY A 58 -22.05 -8.00 4.78
C GLY A 58 -21.81 -7.24 6.09
N SER A 59 -22.85 -6.90 6.85
CA SER A 59 -23.51 -7.82 7.80
C SER A 59 -22.49 -8.51 8.70
N GLY A 60 -22.49 -8.12 9.97
CA GLY A 60 -21.49 -8.52 10.94
C GLY A 60 -21.34 -10.03 11.04
N LYS A 61 -20.15 -10.53 10.72
CA LYS A 61 -19.52 -11.59 11.49
C LYS A 61 -18.07 -11.22 11.70
N ALA A 62 -17.78 -10.73 12.90
CA ALA A 62 -16.51 -11.02 13.52
C ALA A 62 -16.31 -12.54 13.44
N VAL A 63 -15.41 -13.00 12.58
CA VAL A 63 -14.86 -14.34 12.68
C VAL A 63 -13.54 -14.21 13.38
N CYS A 64 -13.59 -14.50 14.67
CA CYS A 64 -12.45 -14.87 15.48
C CYS A 64 -11.86 -16.18 14.93
N ILE A 65 -10.54 -16.25 14.85
CA ILE A 65 -9.78 -17.45 15.25
C ILE A 65 -8.60 -16.96 16.07
#